data_AF-A0A9W8N9C2-F1
#
_entry.id   AF-A0A9W8N9C2-F1
#
_cell.length_a   1.000
_cell.length_b   1.000
_cell.length_c   1.000
_cell.angle_alpha   90.00
_cell.angle_beta   90.00
_cell.angle_gamma   90.00
#
_symmetry.space_group_name_H-M   'P 1'
#
loop_
_entity.id
_entity.type
_entity.pdbx_description
1 polymer ?
#
loop_
_entity_poly.entity_id
_entity_poly.type
_entity_poly.pdbx_seq_one_letter_code
_entity_poly.pdbx_strand_id
1 'polypeptide(L)'
;MVRLPTSLLAAGGLLAGRALGALDVDLEDTASIKKAAALVAEDLLSFYHGDEPGWVPGILPGPPPDGDYYWWQGGAMWGTLLDYRNVMGDDTYDDTIFQALQFQVGDEKDYNPANWSASMGNDDQAFWAFAALLAAETGFKNPDDDQPQWLALAQAVFNEQTTLDRRVDNSSSNCNWGLRWQVYRTNNGFDYINTVANACYFNIGARLYRYTDNSTYGELAEKTWDLITRLEYISDEYDVYDGAHLPDCTGVNKAQFSYNAAMLLQGAAYMYNVTEKDEWKQRVQGMTEGIIRVFFAQDGVAFEPSCEPPPGSCNSDMESYRGYMHRWMANTIQLVPDMRSTILPVLKTSAAAGVKQCTGGDNGRMCGFHWTTGTYDGQQSASLQMNVLGALTALMMPDVAAPLTNTTGGTSKGDPDAGQAKTELPTFSPITTGDKAGASIITILIITGALSAFAWMSLD
;
A
#
# COMPACT_ATOMS: atom_id res chain seq x y z
N MET A 1 -65.16 -12.42 16.90
CA MET A 1 -64.00 -13.24 17.33
C MET A 1 -62.92 -13.06 16.27
N VAL A 2 -61.70 -12.60 16.49
CA VAL A 2 -61.02 -11.90 17.58
C VAL A 2 -60.15 -10.88 16.83
N ARG A 3 -60.32 -9.58 17.11
CA ARG A 3 -59.38 -8.55 16.66
C ARG A 3 -58.20 -8.59 17.62
N LEU A 4 -57.02 -8.99 17.13
CA LEU A 4 -55.77 -8.89 17.87
C LEU A 4 -55.28 -7.43 17.80
N PRO A 5 -54.84 -6.82 18.92
CA PRO A 5 -54.52 -5.40 18.97
C PRO A 5 -53.10 -5.12 18.46
N THR A 6 -52.99 -4.07 17.66
CA THR A 6 -51.78 -3.52 17.03
C THR A 6 -50.86 -2.79 18.02
N SER A 7 -50.63 -3.34 19.20
CA SER A 7 -49.90 -2.64 20.28
C SER A 7 -49.09 -3.62 21.12
N LEU A 8 -48.00 -4.14 20.55
CA LEU A 8 -46.89 -4.78 21.29
C LEU A 8 -45.74 -5.13 20.32
N LEU A 9 -45.19 -4.14 19.62
CA LEU A 9 -43.92 -4.25 18.87
C LEU A 9 -43.15 -2.92 18.93
N ALA A 10 -43.21 -2.26 20.08
CA ALA A 10 -42.47 -1.03 20.38
C ALA A 10 -41.78 -1.18 21.74
N ALA A 11 -40.76 -2.03 21.80
CA ALA A 11 -39.75 -2.06 22.87
C ALA A 11 -38.70 -3.13 22.53
N GLY A 12 -37.78 -2.80 21.64
CA GLY A 12 -36.66 -3.68 21.28
C GLY A 12 -35.69 -3.05 20.27
N GLY A 13 -35.73 -1.73 20.10
CA GLY A 13 -34.65 -1.02 19.43
C GLY A 13 -33.54 -0.81 20.45
N LEU A 14 -32.58 -1.73 20.51
CA LEU A 14 -31.25 -1.42 21.00
C LEU A 14 -30.67 -0.37 20.05
N LEU A 15 -30.98 0.91 20.32
CA LEU A 15 -30.11 2.00 19.97
C LEU A 15 -28.83 1.78 20.77
N ALA A 16 -27.89 1.03 20.21
CA ALA A 16 -26.49 1.20 20.55
C ALA A 16 -26.17 2.65 20.21
N GLY A 17 -26.25 3.53 21.21
CA GLY A 17 -25.86 4.92 21.04
C GLY A 17 -24.42 4.92 20.55
N ARG A 18 -24.22 5.33 19.30
CA ARG A 18 -22.90 5.77 18.84
C ARG A 18 -22.50 6.88 19.82
N ALA A 19 -21.51 6.60 20.67
CA ALA A 19 -20.98 7.61 21.55
C ALA A 19 -20.39 8.71 20.66
N LEU A 20 -21.14 9.80 20.49
CA LEU A 20 -20.66 11.03 19.89
C LEU A 20 -19.67 11.63 20.88
N GLY A 21 -18.41 11.74 20.50
CA GLY A 21 -17.37 12.24 21.37
C GLY A 21 -15.97 11.94 20.82
N ALA A 22 -15.02 12.74 21.27
CA ALA A 22 -13.59 12.60 20.94
C ALA A 22 -13.09 11.18 21.17
N LEU A 23 -12.09 10.77 20.38
CA LEU A 23 -11.41 9.51 20.59
C LEU A 23 -10.60 9.57 21.90
N ASP A 24 -11.07 8.87 22.93
CA ASP A 24 -10.40 8.76 24.24
C ASP A 24 -9.64 7.44 24.33
N VAL A 25 -8.33 7.52 24.57
CA VAL A 25 -7.43 6.36 24.54
C VAL A 25 -6.37 6.49 25.63
N ASP A 26 -6.29 5.48 26.47
CA ASP A 26 -5.19 5.28 27.40
C ASP A 26 -4.17 4.35 26.72
N LEU A 27 -3.02 4.89 26.32
CA LEU A 27 -1.98 4.15 25.62
C LEU A 27 -1.17 3.20 26.54
N GLU A 28 -1.48 3.16 27.84
CA GLU A 28 -0.96 2.15 28.77
C GLU A 28 -1.93 0.97 28.96
N ASP A 29 -3.18 1.09 28.50
CA ASP A 29 -4.21 0.05 28.65
C ASP A 29 -4.53 -0.61 27.29
N THR A 30 -4.13 -1.88 27.17
CA THR A 30 -4.43 -2.74 26.02
C THR A 30 -5.91 -2.74 25.64
N ALA A 31 -6.83 -2.76 26.62
CA ALA A 31 -8.25 -2.77 26.33
C ALA A 31 -8.73 -1.44 25.74
N SER A 32 -8.18 -0.33 26.24
CA SER A 32 -8.42 1.02 25.74
C SER A 32 -7.92 1.18 24.30
N ILE A 33 -6.69 0.74 24.00
CA ILE A 33 -6.12 0.77 22.63
C ILE A 33 -6.97 -0.05 21.66
N LYS A 34 -7.36 -1.29 22.03
CA LYS A 34 -8.20 -2.15 21.19
C LYS A 34 -9.56 -1.51 20.88
N LYS A 35 -10.20 -0.94 21.91
CA LYS A 35 -11.48 -0.25 21.75
C LYS A 35 -11.36 0.96 20.82
N ALA A 36 -10.32 1.76 20.97
CA ALA A 36 -10.07 2.91 20.12
C ALA A 36 -9.81 2.49 18.66
N ALA A 37 -8.96 1.48 18.46
CA ALA A 37 -8.66 0.97 17.13
C ALA A 37 -9.91 0.42 16.43
N ALA A 38 -10.82 -0.23 17.15
CA ALA A 38 -12.10 -0.68 16.59
C ALA A 38 -12.99 0.48 16.11
N LEU A 39 -13.04 1.59 16.85
CA LEU A 39 -13.76 2.78 16.42
C LEU A 39 -13.12 3.42 15.19
N VAL A 40 -11.78 3.51 15.13
CA VAL A 40 -11.07 4.05 13.97
C VAL A 40 -11.22 3.13 12.75
N ALA A 41 -11.29 1.81 12.95
CA ALA A 41 -11.57 0.85 11.87
C ALA A 41 -13.00 1.00 11.33
N GLU A 42 -14.01 1.20 12.20
CA GLU A 42 -15.38 1.56 11.77
C GLU A 42 -15.37 2.85 10.96
N ASP A 43 -14.66 3.87 11.44
CA ASP A 43 -14.59 5.18 10.78
C ASP A 43 -13.86 5.10 9.43
N LEU A 44 -12.78 4.31 9.33
CA LEU A 44 -12.09 4.03 8.07
C LEU A 44 -13.02 3.34 7.05
N LEU A 45 -13.80 2.35 7.49
CA LEU A 45 -14.72 1.64 6.59
C LEU A 45 -15.91 2.49 6.17
N SER A 46 -16.19 3.62 6.83
CA SER A 46 -17.21 4.56 6.37
C SER A 46 -16.90 5.23 5.02
N PHE A 47 -15.65 5.16 4.55
CA PHE A 47 -15.22 5.65 3.24
C PHE A 47 -15.27 4.57 2.14
N TYR A 48 -15.53 3.32 2.51
CA TYR A 48 -15.57 2.21 1.58
C TYR A 48 -17.01 1.89 1.18
N HIS A 49 -17.26 1.90 -0.13
CA HIS A 49 -18.58 1.62 -0.71
C HIS A 49 -18.56 0.37 -1.63
N GLY A 50 -17.44 -0.35 -1.71
CA GLY A 50 -17.26 -1.44 -2.67
C GLY A 50 -18.14 -2.67 -2.44
N ASP A 51 -18.81 -2.77 -1.29
CA ASP A 51 -19.80 -3.79 -0.95
C ASP A 51 -21.25 -3.37 -1.30
N GLU A 52 -21.45 -2.12 -1.73
CA GLU A 52 -22.75 -1.63 -2.17
C GLU A 52 -23.06 -2.02 -3.64
N PRO A 53 -24.35 -2.25 -3.99
CA PRO A 53 -24.72 -2.58 -5.36
C PRO A 53 -24.28 -1.51 -6.38
N GLY A 54 -23.52 -1.94 -7.40
CA GLY A 54 -23.03 -1.07 -8.47
C GLY A 54 -21.63 -0.53 -8.26
N TRP A 55 -21.04 -0.75 -7.08
CA TRP A 55 -19.65 -0.43 -6.79
C TRP A 55 -18.71 -1.62 -7.04
N VAL A 56 -17.41 -1.32 -7.05
CA VAL A 56 -16.34 -2.28 -7.31
C VAL A 56 -15.71 -2.71 -5.98
N PRO A 57 -15.77 -3.99 -5.58
CA PRO A 57 -15.15 -4.46 -4.35
C PRO A 57 -13.65 -4.20 -4.30
N GLY A 58 -13.15 -3.82 -3.14
CA GLY A 58 -11.73 -3.67 -2.86
C GLY A 58 -11.11 -2.31 -3.14
N ILE A 59 -11.80 -1.39 -3.80
CA ILE A 59 -11.28 -0.04 -4.04
C ILE A 59 -12.02 1.01 -3.21
N LEU A 60 -11.30 2.07 -2.84
CA LEU A 60 -11.89 3.30 -2.35
C LEU A 60 -12.40 4.14 -3.55
N PRO A 61 -13.29 5.14 -3.34
CA PRO A 61 -13.80 5.99 -4.41
C PRO A 61 -12.70 6.69 -5.21
N GLY A 62 -12.61 6.41 -6.51
CA GLY A 62 -11.61 6.96 -7.41
C GLY A 62 -11.37 6.06 -8.63
N PRO A 63 -10.32 6.32 -9.42
CA PRO A 63 -9.31 7.38 -9.25
C PRO A 63 -9.83 8.79 -9.58
N PRO A 64 -9.04 9.85 -9.32
CA PRO A 64 -9.38 11.20 -9.75
C PRO A 64 -9.67 11.28 -11.27
N PRO A 65 -10.72 12.01 -11.69
CA PRO A 65 -11.57 12.91 -10.91
C PRO A 65 -12.81 12.26 -10.27
N ASP A 66 -13.03 10.96 -10.41
CA ASP A 66 -14.23 10.26 -9.94
C ASP A 66 -14.19 9.93 -8.44
N GLY A 67 -13.10 10.28 -7.76
CA GLY A 67 -12.87 10.21 -6.32
C GLY A 67 -11.41 10.52 -6.00
N ASP A 68 -11.04 10.45 -4.72
CA ASP A 68 -9.73 10.95 -4.26
C ASP A 68 -8.61 9.90 -4.29
N TYR A 69 -8.95 8.62 -4.46
CA TYR A 69 -8.03 7.51 -4.20
C TYR A 69 -7.64 6.72 -5.45
N TYR A 70 -6.34 6.50 -5.63
CA TYR A 70 -5.85 5.57 -6.66
C TYR A 70 -6.02 4.12 -6.22
N TRP A 71 -6.00 3.21 -7.21
CA TRP A 71 -6.28 1.78 -7.01
C TRP A 71 -5.40 1.12 -5.92
N TRP A 72 -4.11 1.48 -5.85
CA TRP A 72 -3.17 0.92 -4.88
C TRP A 72 -3.55 1.20 -3.42
N GLN A 73 -4.25 2.32 -3.15
CA GLN A 73 -4.68 2.67 -1.80
C GLN A 73 -5.73 1.69 -1.27
N GLY A 74 -6.45 1.00 -2.16
CA GLY A 74 -7.27 -0.16 -1.78
C GLY A 74 -6.41 -1.27 -1.16
N GLY A 75 -5.36 -1.71 -1.86
CA GLY A 75 -4.43 -2.72 -1.35
C GLY A 75 -3.79 -2.32 -0.01
N ALA A 76 -3.43 -1.04 0.13
CA ALA A 76 -2.90 -0.49 1.37
C ALA A 76 -3.92 -0.47 2.54
N MET A 77 -5.19 -0.14 2.25
CA MET A 77 -6.29 -0.18 3.21
C MET A 77 -6.52 -1.61 3.72
N TRP A 78 -6.64 -2.58 2.82
CA TRP A 78 -6.86 -3.98 3.22
C TRP A 78 -5.66 -4.56 3.96
N GLY A 79 -4.44 -4.20 3.59
CA GLY A 79 -3.25 -4.51 4.38
C GLY A 79 -3.32 -3.93 5.80
N THR A 80 -3.79 -2.68 5.95
CA THR A 80 -4.00 -2.05 7.27
C THR A 80 -5.01 -2.81 8.12
N LEU A 81 -6.13 -3.21 7.52
CA LEU A 81 -7.18 -3.96 8.19
C LEU A 81 -6.77 -5.40 8.54
N LEU A 82 -5.92 -6.04 7.73
CA LEU A 82 -5.33 -7.35 8.05
C LEU A 82 -4.40 -7.27 9.27
N ASP A 83 -3.55 -6.25 9.36
CA ASP A 83 -2.71 -6.02 10.54
C ASP A 83 -3.57 -5.74 11.78
N TYR A 84 -4.58 -4.88 11.64
CA TYR A 84 -5.54 -4.61 12.70
C TYR A 84 -6.22 -5.90 13.19
N ARG A 85 -6.74 -6.71 12.26
CA ARG A 85 -7.35 -8.01 12.56
C ARG A 85 -6.40 -8.92 13.32
N ASN A 86 -5.17 -9.06 12.84
CA ASN A 86 -4.16 -9.93 13.45
C ASN A 86 -3.77 -9.46 14.87
N VAL A 87 -3.55 -8.16 15.04
CA VAL A 87 -3.02 -7.59 16.29
C VAL A 87 -4.11 -7.41 17.34
N MET A 88 -5.29 -6.94 16.93
CA MET A 88 -6.40 -6.68 17.84
C MET A 88 -7.25 -7.92 18.10
N GLY A 89 -7.25 -8.88 17.18
CA GLY A 89 -8.07 -10.11 17.24
C GLY A 89 -9.53 -9.85 16.93
N ASP A 90 -9.83 -8.82 16.13
CA ASP A 90 -11.17 -8.48 15.66
C ASP A 90 -11.37 -9.02 14.24
N ASP A 91 -12.30 -9.97 14.09
CA ASP A 91 -12.63 -10.66 12.84
C ASP A 91 -13.88 -10.09 12.14
N THR A 92 -14.42 -8.97 12.63
CA THR A 92 -15.67 -8.35 12.11
C THR A 92 -15.63 -8.11 10.60
N TYR A 93 -14.45 -7.88 10.03
CA TYR A 93 -14.27 -7.50 8.63
C TYR A 93 -13.66 -8.62 7.76
N ASP A 94 -13.50 -9.84 8.27
CA ASP A 94 -12.83 -10.96 7.56
C ASP A 94 -13.49 -11.27 6.21
N ASP A 95 -14.81 -11.22 6.12
CA ASP A 95 -15.54 -11.45 4.86
C ASP A 95 -15.30 -10.35 3.83
N THR A 96 -15.36 -9.08 4.26
CA THR A 96 -15.12 -7.92 3.40
C THR A 96 -13.67 -7.88 2.91
N ILE A 97 -12.69 -8.11 3.81
CA ILE A 97 -11.26 -8.19 3.45
C ILE A 97 -11.03 -9.28 2.40
N PHE A 98 -11.59 -10.47 2.63
CA PHE A 98 -11.44 -11.59 1.72
C PHE A 98 -12.00 -11.28 0.33
N GLN A 99 -13.24 -10.78 0.27
CA GLN A 99 -13.90 -10.44 -0.99
C GLN A 99 -13.12 -9.35 -1.74
N ALA A 100 -12.69 -8.30 -1.04
CA ALA A 100 -11.95 -7.19 -1.60
C ALA A 100 -10.63 -7.63 -2.26
N LEU A 101 -9.83 -8.42 -1.54
CA LEU A 101 -8.54 -8.91 -2.06
C LEU A 101 -8.74 -9.87 -3.24
N GLN A 102 -9.68 -10.81 -3.14
CA GLN A 102 -9.95 -11.77 -4.22
C GLN A 102 -10.54 -11.11 -5.48
N PHE A 103 -11.29 -10.01 -5.34
CA PHE A 103 -11.89 -9.33 -6.49
C PHE A 103 -10.85 -8.64 -7.37
N GLN A 104 -9.75 -8.15 -6.79
CA GLN A 104 -8.76 -7.32 -7.49
C GLN A 104 -7.59 -8.10 -8.09
N VAL A 105 -7.61 -9.43 -8.02
CA VAL A 105 -6.51 -10.30 -8.49
C VAL A 105 -6.25 -10.25 -10.00
N GLY A 106 -7.23 -9.81 -10.80
CA GLY A 106 -7.16 -9.80 -12.26
C GLY A 106 -7.28 -11.18 -12.91
N ASP A 107 -7.45 -11.20 -14.23
CA ASP A 107 -7.69 -12.43 -15.00
C ASP A 107 -6.50 -13.41 -14.91
N GLU A 108 -5.28 -12.88 -14.83
CA GLU A 108 -4.02 -13.63 -14.74
C GLU A 108 -3.59 -13.94 -13.29
N LYS A 109 -4.43 -13.56 -12.29
CA LYS A 109 -4.19 -13.83 -10.86
C LYS A 109 -2.83 -13.28 -10.37
N ASP A 110 -2.56 -12.03 -10.71
CA ASP A 110 -1.28 -11.36 -10.53
C ASP A 110 -1.41 -9.92 -9.99
N TYR A 111 -2.62 -9.50 -9.60
CA TYR A 111 -2.91 -8.10 -9.23
C TYR A 111 -2.53 -7.09 -10.33
N ASN A 112 -2.63 -7.47 -11.59
CA ASN A 112 -2.45 -6.57 -12.73
C ASN A 112 -3.71 -6.53 -13.63
N PRO A 113 -4.90 -6.22 -13.06
CA PRO A 113 -6.13 -6.17 -13.85
C PRO A 113 -6.08 -5.06 -14.91
N ALA A 114 -6.49 -5.41 -16.14
CA ALA A 114 -6.41 -4.53 -17.31
C ALA A 114 -7.15 -3.18 -17.14
N ASN A 115 -8.21 -3.13 -16.31
CA ASN A 115 -8.97 -1.90 -16.05
C ASN A 115 -8.12 -0.79 -15.40
N TRP A 116 -7.02 -1.14 -14.72
CA TRP A 116 -6.16 -0.18 -14.03
C TRP A 116 -4.86 0.12 -14.79
N SER A 117 -4.74 -0.29 -16.06
CA SER A 117 -3.50 -0.18 -16.83
C SER A 117 -2.98 1.25 -16.99
N ALA A 118 -3.89 2.25 -17.00
CA ALA A 118 -3.54 3.65 -17.23
C ALA A 118 -2.68 4.28 -16.12
N SER A 119 -2.73 3.72 -14.91
CA SER A 119 -1.97 4.19 -13.74
C SER A 119 -1.17 3.06 -13.07
N MET A 120 -1.00 1.92 -13.73
CA MET A 120 -0.36 0.76 -13.12
C MET A 120 1.16 0.94 -12.98
N GLY A 121 1.60 1.27 -11.77
CA GLY A 121 2.97 1.15 -11.31
C GLY A 121 3.30 -0.23 -10.73
N ASN A 122 4.60 -0.54 -10.66
CA ASN A 122 5.08 -1.73 -9.97
C ASN A 122 4.88 -1.61 -8.45
N ASP A 123 4.94 -0.39 -7.92
CA ASP A 123 4.51 -0.02 -6.59
C ASP A 123 3.01 -0.26 -6.39
N ASP A 124 2.15 0.18 -7.31
CA ASP A 124 0.70 -0.06 -7.21
C ASP A 124 0.38 -1.55 -7.04
N GLN A 125 0.93 -2.38 -7.94
CA GLN A 125 0.78 -3.84 -7.89
C GLN A 125 1.35 -4.43 -6.59
N ALA A 126 2.49 -3.92 -6.13
CA ALA A 126 3.16 -4.44 -4.94
C ALA A 126 2.37 -4.20 -3.64
N PHE A 127 1.61 -3.11 -3.52
CA PHE A 127 0.77 -2.90 -2.33
C PHE A 127 -0.31 -3.97 -2.16
N TRP A 128 -0.83 -4.51 -3.26
CA TRP A 128 -1.73 -5.67 -3.23
C TRP A 128 -1.00 -6.96 -2.87
N ALA A 129 0.21 -7.17 -3.42
CA ALA A 129 1.06 -8.29 -3.01
C ALA A 129 1.43 -8.23 -1.52
N PHE A 130 1.63 -7.03 -0.96
CA PHE A 130 1.89 -6.87 0.48
C PHE A 130 0.71 -7.33 1.33
N ALA A 131 -0.52 -7.00 0.92
CA ALA A 131 -1.72 -7.48 1.61
C ALA A 131 -1.87 -9.01 1.49
N ALA A 132 -1.59 -9.58 0.32
CA ALA A 132 -1.60 -11.03 0.13
C ALA A 132 -0.51 -11.73 0.97
N LEU A 133 0.73 -11.24 0.96
CA LEU A 133 1.78 -11.77 1.85
C LEU A 133 1.37 -11.65 3.31
N LEU A 134 0.77 -10.53 3.73
CA LEU A 134 0.33 -10.34 5.10
C LEU A 134 -0.76 -11.33 5.49
N ALA A 135 -1.71 -11.63 4.58
CA ALA A 135 -2.71 -12.67 4.78
C ALA A 135 -2.07 -14.04 5.02
N ALA A 136 -1.05 -14.41 4.22
CA ALA A 136 -0.29 -15.65 4.43
C ALA A 136 0.50 -15.66 5.74
N GLU A 137 1.17 -14.55 6.05
CA GLU A 137 2.03 -14.37 7.23
C GLU A 137 1.26 -14.26 8.56
N THR A 138 -0.05 -13.97 8.52
CA THR A 138 -0.90 -13.85 9.73
C THR A 138 -1.90 -14.99 9.87
N GLY A 139 -1.87 -15.96 8.97
CA GLY A 139 -2.78 -17.10 9.00
C GLY A 139 -4.23 -16.70 8.73
N PHE A 140 -4.45 -15.68 7.90
CA PHE A 140 -5.78 -15.31 7.43
C PHE A 140 -6.43 -16.48 6.67
N LYS A 141 -7.76 -16.51 6.62
CA LYS A 141 -8.49 -17.60 5.97
C LYS A 141 -8.05 -17.74 4.50
N ASN A 142 -7.78 -18.97 4.07
CA ASN A 142 -7.38 -19.23 2.68
C ASN A 142 -8.59 -19.19 1.75
N PRO A 143 -8.39 -18.83 0.48
CA PRO A 143 -9.36 -19.05 -0.58
C PRO A 143 -9.58 -20.55 -0.81
N ASP A 144 -10.67 -20.89 -1.51
CA ASP A 144 -10.91 -22.26 -1.95
C ASP A 144 -9.77 -22.75 -2.88
N ASP A 145 -9.60 -24.07 -2.99
CA ASP A 145 -8.46 -24.68 -3.70
C ASP A 145 -8.38 -24.32 -5.20
N ASP A 146 -9.49 -23.89 -5.81
CA ASP A 146 -9.58 -23.43 -7.21
C ASP A 146 -9.40 -21.91 -7.38
N GLN A 147 -9.34 -21.16 -6.27
CA GLN A 147 -9.11 -19.73 -6.22
C GLN A 147 -7.62 -19.40 -5.99
N PRO A 148 -7.15 -18.22 -6.46
CA PRO A 148 -5.76 -17.81 -6.27
C PRO A 148 -5.42 -17.62 -4.79
N GLN A 149 -4.43 -18.38 -4.33
CA GLN A 149 -3.97 -18.39 -2.95
C GLN A 149 -3.06 -17.20 -2.65
N TRP A 150 -3.03 -16.74 -1.39
CA TRP A 150 -2.33 -15.53 -0.97
C TRP A 150 -0.84 -15.51 -1.29
N LEU A 151 -0.14 -16.60 -0.97
CA LEU A 151 1.28 -16.77 -1.28
C LEU A 151 1.51 -16.82 -2.79
N ALA A 152 0.68 -17.53 -3.55
CA ALA A 152 0.78 -17.61 -5.01
C ALA A 152 0.59 -16.24 -5.67
N LEU A 153 -0.36 -15.42 -5.20
CA LEU A 153 -0.56 -14.05 -5.68
C LEU A 153 0.67 -13.16 -5.48
N ALA A 154 1.32 -13.27 -4.31
CA ALA A 154 2.55 -12.54 -4.03
C ALA A 154 3.73 -13.02 -4.90
N GLN A 155 3.82 -14.34 -5.12
CA GLN A 155 4.83 -14.92 -6.02
C GLN A 155 4.62 -14.47 -7.47
N ALA A 156 3.36 -14.37 -7.93
CA ALA A 156 3.03 -13.86 -9.26
C ALA A 156 3.60 -12.45 -9.48
N VAL A 157 3.27 -11.52 -8.56
CA VAL A 157 3.76 -10.14 -8.60
C VAL A 157 5.29 -10.10 -8.60
N PHE A 158 5.94 -10.84 -7.71
CA PHE A 158 7.40 -10.88 -7.64
C PHE A 158 8.03 -11.39 -8.95
N ASN A 159 7.49 -12.48 -9.50
CA ASN A 159 7.98 -13.10 -10.73
C ASN A 159 7.83 -12.15 -11.93
N GLU A 160 6.69 -11.49 -12.09
CA GLU A 160 6.48 -10.50 -13.13
C GLU A 160 7.45 -9.30 -13.00
N GLN A 161 7.63 -8.79 -11.78
CA GLN A 161 8.57 -7.70 -11.50
C GLN A 161 10.03 -8.11 -11.69
N THR A 162 10.33 -9.40 -11.78
CA THR A 162 11.67 -9.92 -12.11
C THR A 162 11.97 -9.84 -13.62
N THR A 163 10.93 -9.77 -14.47
CA THR A 163 11.09 -9.80 -15.93
C THR A 163 11.84 -8.58 -16.47
N LEU A 164 12.60 -8.79 -17.55
CA LEU A 164 13.38 -7.72 -18.19
C LEU A 164 12.49 -6.66 -18.88
N ASP A 165 11.23 -6.99 -19.20
CA ASP A 165 10.29 -6.02 -19.78
C ASP A 165 9.93 -4.89 -18.81
N ARG A 166 9.99 -5.15 -17.50
CA ARG A 166 9.74 -4.17 -16.43
C ARG A 166 11.01 -3.51 -15.89
N ARG A 167 12.19 -4.03 -16.26
CA ARG A 167 13.48 -3.56 -15.77
C ARG A 167 14.27 -2.79 -16.81
N VAL A 168 15.31 -2.12 -16.35
CA VAL A 168 16.33 -1.55 -17.23
C VAL A 168 17.32 -2.65 -17.59
N ASP A 169 17.29 -3.09 -18.85
CA ASP A 169 18.25 -4.01 -19.45
C ASP A 169 19.26 -3.23 -20.30
N ASN A 170 20.25 -2.65 -19.62
CA ASN A 170 21.36 -1.93 -20.28
C ASN A 170 22.60 -1.99 -19.39
N SER A 171 23.49 -2.94 -19.65
CA SER A 171 24.70 -3.18 -18.85
C SER A 171 25.66 -1.99 -18.76
N SER A 172 25.55 -1.01 -19.66
CA SER A 172 26.37 0.20 -19.64
C SER A 172 25.77 1.34 -18.79
N SER A 173 24.50 1.22 -18.38
CA SER A 173 23.81 2.22 -17.55
C SER A 173 24.02 1.93 -16.07
N ASN A 174 24.15 2.99 -15.26
CA ASN A 174 24.13 2.85 -13.80
C ASN A 174 22.78 2.27 -13.32
N CYS A 175 21.69 2.54 -14.03
CA CYS A 175 20.36 2.04 -13.75
C CYS A 175 20.16 0.55 -14.05
N ASN A 176 21.15 -0.15 -14.62
CA ASN A 176 20.98 -1.56 -15.02
C ASN A 176 20.39 -2.38 -13.87
N TRP A 177 19.43 -3.25 -14.18
CA TRP A 177 18.60 -4.02 -13.24
C TRP A 177 17.50 -3.24 -12.50
N GLY A 178 17.48 -1.90 -12.58
CA GLY A 178 16.46 -1.06 -11.95
C GLY A 178 15.05 -1.41 -12.39
N LEU A 179 14.16 -1.63 -11.43
CA LEU A 179 12.73 -1.74 -11.68
C LEU A 179 12.19 -0.35 -11.99
N ARG A 180 11.43 -0.24 -13.08
CA ARG A 180 10.80 1.02 -13.48
C ARG A 180 9.63 1.32 -12.56
N TRP A 181 9.29 2.60 -12.42
CA TRP A 181 8.07 2.97 -11.72
C TRP A 181 6.85 2.32 -12.39
N GLN A 182 6.63 2.60 -13.68
CA GLN A 182 5.46 2.13 -14.40
C GLN A 182 5.62 0.73 -15.00
N VAL A 183 4.54 -0.05 -15.02
CA VAL A 183 4.48 -1.36 -15.69
C VAL A 183 4.45 -1.20 -17.21
N TYR A 184 3.63 -0.26 -17.71
CA TYR A 184 3.42 -0.08 -19.15
C TYR A 184 4.30 1.02 -19.74
N ARG A 185 4.93 0.72 -20.89
CA ARG A 185 5.86 1.62 -21.61
C ARG A 185 5.26 2.97 -22.01
N THR A 186 3.95 3.04 -22.17
CA THR A 186 3.22 4.24 -22.57
C THR A 186 2.83 5.13 -21.39
N ASN A 187 3.00 4.67 -20.15
CA ASN A 187 2.64 5.45 -18.98
C ASN A 187 3.74 6.47 -18.66
N ASN A 188 3.32 7.64 -18.19
CA ASN A 188 4.23 8.69 -17.75
C ASN A 188 5.02 8.20 -16.53
N GLY A 189 6.34 8.39 -16.55
CA GLY A 189 7.22 7.90 -15.48
C GLY A 189 7.81 6.51 -15.74
N PHE A 190 7.57 5.88 -16.91
CA PHE A 190 8.24 4.63 -17.28
C PHE A 190 9.78 4.76 -17.33
N ASP A 191 10.30 5.95 -17.59
CA ASP A 191 11.71 6.30 -17.55
C ASP A 191 12.22 6.68 -16.15
N TYR A 192 11.34 6.75 -15.14
CA TYR A 192 11.69 7.03 -13.76
C TYR A 192 11.96 5.73 -13.01
N ILE A 193 13.18 5.60 -12.47
CA ILE A 193 13.61 4.47 -11.66
C ILE A 193 13.54 4.92 -10.21
N ASN A 194 12.39 4.70 -9.59
CA ASN A 194 12.11 5.23 -8.26
C ASN A 194 12.42 4.22 -7.14
N THR A 195 12.60 4.76 -5.94
CA THR A 195 12.86 3.98 -4.74
C THR A 195 11.66 3.12 -4.38
N VAL A 196 10.43 3.62 -4.50
CA VAL A 196 9.22 2.89 -4.09
C VAL A 196 9.08 1.55 -4.82
N ALA A 197 9.18 1.51 -6.16
CA ALA A 197 9.05 0.26 -6.91
C ALA A 197 10.15 -0.75 -6.52
N ASN A 198 11.39 -0.29 -6.35
CA ASN A 198 12.51 -1.15 -5.99
C ASN A 198 12.46 -1.59 -4.52
N ALA A 199 12.02 -0.73 -3.61
CA ALA A 199 11.82 -1.04 -2.19
C ALA A 199 10.66 -2.03 -2.00
N CYS A 200 9.59 -1.89 -2.78
CA CYS A 200 8.50 -2.85 -2.86
C CYS A 200 9.01 -4.23 -3.26
N TYR A 201 9.71 -4.33 -4.39
CA TYR A 201 10.28 -5.58 -4.87
C TYR A 201 11.26 -6.21 -3.85
N PHE A 202 12.14 -5.40 -3.27
CA PHE A 202 13.04 -5.83 -2.20
C PHE A 202 12.30 -6.42 -1.00
N ASN A 203 11.26 -5.72 -0.52
CA ASN A 203 10.48 -6.13 0.64
C ASN A 203 9.70 -7.42 0.38
N ILE A 204 9.05 -7.55 -0.79
CA ILE A 204 8.38 -8.79 -1.21
C ILE A 204 9.39 -9.94 -1.26
N GLY A 205 10.56 -9.73 -1.87
CA GLY A 205 11.61 -10.74 -1.96
C GLY A 205 12.14 -11.19 -0.60
N ALA A 206 12.40 -10.26 0.32
CA ALA A 206 12.86 -10.59 1.68
C ALA A 206 11.81 -11.40 2.46
N ARG A 207 10.53 -11.04 2.32
CA ARG A 207 9.40 -11.74 2.95
C ARG A 207 9.18 -13.12 2.38
N LEU A 208 9.18 -13.26 1.04
CA LEU A 208 9.11 -14.56 0.36
C LEU A 208 10.30 -15.44 0.76
N TYR A 209 11.51 -14.89 0.83
CA TYR A 209 12.68 -15.65 1.28
C TYR A 209 12.46 -16.24 2.67
N ARG A 210 12.05 -15.42 3.65
CA ARG A 210 11.77 -15.90 4.99
C ARG A 210 10.61 -16.90 5.04
N TYR A 211 9.54 -16.65 4.28
CA TYR A 211 8.35 -17.50 4.29
C TYR A 211 8.61 -18.88 3.69
N THR A 212 9.34 -18.93 2.57
CA THR A 212 9.52 -20.15 1.77
C THR A 212 10.86 -20.85 1.95
N ASP A 213 11.85 -20.20 2.57
CA ASP A 213 13.25 -20.67 2.66
C ASP A 213 13.89 -20.90 1.27
N ASN A 214 13.53 -20.08 0.28
CA ASN A 214 14.09 -20.15 -1.07
C ASN A 214 15.12 -19.04 -1.29
N SER A 215 16.39 -19.42 -1.41
CA SER A 215 17.51 -18.48 -1.50
C SER A 215 17.44 -17.54 -2.71
N THR A 216 16.78 -17.93 -3.81
CA THR A 216 16.64 -17.08 -5.00
C THR A 216 15.93 -15.76 -4.67
N TYR A 217 14.92 -15.78 -3.80
CA TYR A 217 14.26 -14.55 -3.35
C TYR A 217 15.22 -13.66 -2.55
N GLY A 218 16.03 -14.26 -1.68
CA GLY A 218 17.04 -13.55 -0.88
C GLY A 218 18.15 -12.94 -1.73
N GLU A 219 18.66 -13.66 -2.72
CA GLU A 219 19.67 -13.18 -3.66
C GLU A 219 19.17 -12.00 -4.49
N LEU A 220 17.92 -12.05 -4.94
CA LEU A 220 17.28 -10.95 -5.68
C LEU A 220 16.98 -9.74 -4.78
N ALA A 221 16.64 -9.96 -3.51
CA ALA A 221 16.50 -8.91 -2.52
C ALA A 221 17.85 -8.22 -2.25
N GLU A 222 18.91 -8.98 -2.02
CA GLU A 222 20.28 -8.46 -1.82
C GLU A 222 20.74 -7.65 -3.04
N LYS A 223 20.55 -8.18 -4.26
CA LYS A 223 20.84 -7.47 -5.52
C LYS A 223 20.05 -6.15 -5.65
N THR A 224 18.84 -6.08 -5.12
CA THR A 224 18.00 -4.87 -5.18
C THR A 224 18.45 -3.84 -4.14
N TRP A 225 18.84 -4.27 -2.95
CA TRP A 225 19.48 -3.38 -1.97
C TRP A 225 20.75 -2.76 -2.56
N ASP A 226 21.64 -3.59 -3.12
CA ASP A 226 22.89 -3.13 -3.73
C ASP A 226 22.64 -2.15 -4.88
N LEU A 227 21.58 -2.35 -5.67
CA LEU A 227 21.14 -1.39 -6.68
C LEU A 227 20.76 -0.05 -6.04
N ILE A 228 19.88 -0.03 -5.04
CA ILE A 228 19.40 1.20 -4.41
C ILE A 228 20.56 1.98 -3.76
N THR A 229 21.49 1.28 -3.10
CA THR A 229 22.71 1.90 -2.55
C THR A 229 23.63 2.43 -3.66
N ARG A 230 23.86 1.66 -4.74
CA ARG A 230 24.69 2.09 -5.88
C ARG A 230 24.13 3.30 -6.61
N LEU A 231 22.81 3.45 -6.65
CA LEU A 231 22.13 4.63 -7.21
C LEU A 231 22.13 5.84 -6.26
N GLU A 232 22.73 5.71 -5.06
CA GLU A 232 22.75 6.74 -4.03
C GLU A 232 21.34 7.17 -3.58
N TYR A 233 20.37 6.25 -3.66
CA TYR A 233 19.01 6.50 -3.16
C TYR A 233 18.93 6.32 -1.65
N ILE A 234 19.90 5.63 -1.05
CA ILE A 234 20.16 5.62 0.39
C ILE A 234 21.51 6.31 0.61
N SER A 235 21.55 7.36 1.43
CA SER A 235 22.80 8.04 1.80
C SER A 235 23.59 7.25 2.86
N ASP A 236 24.84 7.68 3.13
CA ASP A 236 25.66 7.10 4.21
C ASP A 236 25.02 7.27 5.59
N GLU A 237 24.23 8.33 5.78
CA GLU A 237 23.43 8.58 6.98
C GLU A 237 22.07 7.87 6.98
N TYR A 238 21.77 7.05 5.96
CA TYR A 238 20.48 6.39 5.76
C TYR A 238 19.30 7.34 5.48
N ASP A 239 19.55 8.51 4.88
CA ASP A 239 18.47 9.28 4.24
C ASP A 239 18.00 8.53 2.99
N VAL A 240 16.69 8.47 2.75
CA VAL A 240 16.11 7.72 1.63
C VAL A 240 15.40 8.66 0.65
N TYR A 241 15.93 8.73 -0.56
CA TYR A 241 15.49 9.62 -1.63
C TYR A 241 14.52 8.93 -2.59
N ASP A 242 13.87 9.71 -3.46
CA ASP A 242 12.71 9.27 -4.24
C ASP A 242 13.10 8.52 -5.53
N GLY A 243 14.23 8.89 -6.16
CA GLY A 243 14.75 8.21 -7.33
C GLY A 243 15.29 9.13 -8.41
N ALA A 244 15.55 8.61 -9.60
CA ALA A 244 16.14 9.35 -10.72
C ALA A 244 15.66 8.82 -12.08
N HIS A 245 15.86 9.62 -13.13
CA HIS A 245 15.46 9.28 -14.49
C HIS A 245 16.56 8.54 -15.27
N LEU A 246 16.15 7.73 -16.23
CA LEU A 246 17.00 7.25 -17.32
C LEU A 246 17.62 8.42 -18.13
N PRO A 247 18.73 8.20 -18.86
CA PRO A 247 19.41 6.90 -19.08
C PRO A 247 20.35 6.45 -17.95
N ASP A 248 20.76 7.36 -17.05
CA ASP A 248 21.90 7.10 -16.15
C ASP A 248 21.53 7.15 -14.66
N CYS A 249 20.28 7.48 -14.28
CA CYS A 249 19.83 7.59 -12.89
C CYS A 249 20.69 8.57 -12.08
N THR A 250 21.07 9.67 -12.72
CA THR A 250 21.79 10.77 -12.10
C THR A 250 20.82 11.90 -11.75
N GLY A 251 21.23 12.82 -10.87
CA GLY A 251 20.35 13.92 -10.43
C GLY A 251 19.19 13.43 -9.57
N VAL A 252 19.51 12.65 -8.53
CA VAL A 252 18.54 12.04 -7.60
C VAL A 252 17.57 13.10 -7.06
N ASN A 253 16.27 12.82 -7.21
CA ASN A 253 15.21 13.55 -6.54
C ASN A 253 15.32 13.27 -5.04
N LYS A 254 15.75 14.28 -4.27
CA LYS A 254 15.99 14.17 -2.83
C LYS A 254 14.74 14.36 -1.97
N ALA A 255 13.54 14.32 -2.56
CA ALA A 255 12.32 14.19 -1.78
C ALA A 255 12.40 12.93 -0.90
N GLN A 256 12.05 13.08 0.37
CA GLN A 256 12.04 12.00 1.36
C GLN A 256 10.61 11.74 1.79
N PHE A 257 10.15 10.52 1.59
CA PHE A 257 8.82 10.06 1.95
C PHE A 257 8.94 8.88 2.91
N SER A 258 8.19 8.89 4.02
CA SER A 258 8.42 7.96 5.13
C SER A 258 8.31 6.48 4.74
N TYR A 259 7.36 6.17 3.85
CA TYR A 259 7.09 4.82 3.39
C TYR A 259 8.28 4.18 2.65
N ASN A 260 9.08 4.94 1.90
CA ASN A 260 10.26 4.42 1.20
C ASN A 260 11.28 3.87 2.20
N ALA A 261 11.59 4.66 3.23
CA ALA A 261 12.52 4.25 4.28
C ALA A 261 11.95 3.10 5.10
N ALA A 262 10.67 3.14 5.46
CA ALA A 262 10.04 2.10 6.26
C ALA A 262 9.94 0.74 5.54
N MET A 263 9.70 0.70 4.23
CA MET A 263 9.73 -0.55 3.44
C MET A 263 11.13 -1.18 3.43
N LEU A 264 12.16 -0.35 3.25
CA LEU A 264 13.56 -0.80 3.27
C LEU A 264 13.97 -1.30 4.67
N LEU A 265 13.56 -0.62 5.74
CA LEU A 265 13.76 -1.08 7.11
C LEU A 265 13.10 -2.45 7.34
N GLN A 266 11.85 -2.60 6.95
CA GLN A 266 11.12 -3.84 7.11
C GLN A 266 11.78 -4.97 6.32
N GLY A 267 12.09 -4.76 5.04
CA GLY A 267 12.78 -5.78 4.23
C GLY A 267 14.15 -6.16 4.80
N ALA A 268 14.92 -5.19 5.30
CA ALA A 268 16.20 -5.46 5.97
C ALA A 268 16.01 -6.29 7.26
N ALA A 269 14.93 -6.06 8.01
CA ALA A 269 14.58 -6.85 9.19
C ALA A 269 14.25 -8.32 8.83
N TYR A 270 13.50 -8.55 7.74
CA TYR A 270 13.27 -9.88 7.21
C TYR A 270 14.57 -10.56 6.77
N MET A 271 15.43 -9.84 6.05
CA MET A 271 16.74 -10.36 5.62
C MET A 271 17.64 -10.70 6.81
N TYR A 272 17.69 -9.86 7.85
CA TYR A 272 18.43 -10.17 9.07
C TYR A 272 17.85 -11.40 9.77
N ASN A 273 16.53 -11.49 9.90
CA ASN A 273 15.89 -12.59 10.61
C ASN A 273 16.14 -13.96 9.97
N VAL A 274 16.17 -14.04 8.64
CA VAL A 274 16.42 -15.31 7.93
C VAL A 274 17.91 -15.62 7.75
N THR A 275 18.79 -14.61 7.67
CA THR A 275 20.23 -14.83 7.39
C THR A 275 21.14 -14.73 8.60
N GLU A 276 20.70 -14.03 9.65
CA GLU A 276 21.48 -13.65 10.83
C GLU A 276 22.81 -12.93 10.53
N LYS A 277 23.01 -12.41 9.31
CA LYS A 277 24.24 -11.69 8.92
C LYS A 277 24.32 -10.32 9.60
N ASP A 278 25.48 -10.00 10.17
CA ASP A 278 25.75 -8.72 10.85
C ASP A 278 25.52 -7.49 9.96
N GLU A 279 25.75 -7.62 8.65
CA GLU A 279 25.50 -6.55 7.68
C GLU A 279 24.02 -6.14 7.66
N TRP A 280 23.09 -7.09 7.64
CA TRP A 280 21.66 -6.77 7.71
C TRP A 280 21.26 -6.19 9.06
N LYS A 281 21.91 -6.61 10.15
CA LYS A 281 21.72 -5.99 11.48
C LYS A 281 22.11 -4.51 11.47
N GLN A 282 23.27 -4.19 10.90
CA GLN A 282 23.76 -2.81 10.79
C GLN A 282 22.82 -1.96 9.92
N ARG A 283 22.33 -2.52 8.81
CA ARG A 283 21.33 -1.86 7.94
C ARG A 283 20.03 -1.58 8.70
N VAL A 284 19.52 -2.52 9.49
CA VAL A 284 18.33 -2.31 10.34
C VAL A 284 18.54 -1.19 11.35
N GLN A 285 19.70 -1.16 12.02
CA GLN A 285 20.04 -0.12 12.99
C GLN A 285 20.13 1.25 12.33
N GLY A 286 20.91 1.37 11.25
CA GLY A 286 21.09 2.62 10.53
C GLY A 286 19.80 3.17 9.92
N MET A 287 18.98 2.30 9.31
CA MET A 287 17.67 2.69 8.80
C MET A 287 16.72 3.15 9.93
N THR A 288 16.74 2.48 11.08
CA THR A 288 15.94 2.90 12.25
C THR A 288 16.34 4.29 12.72
N GLU A 289 17.64 4.56 12.86
CA GLU A 289 18.17 5.87 13.26
C GLU A 289 17.85 6.95 12.21
N GLY A 290 18.01 6.65 10.92
CA GLY A 290 17.66 7.54 9.81
C GLY A 290 16.18 7.92 9.80
N ILE A 291 15.29 6.92 9.95
CA ILE A 291 13.84 7.16 10.01
C ILE A 291 13.47 8.05 11.20
N ILE A 292 14.00 7.77 12.39
CA ILE A 292 13.74 8.58 13.59
C ILE A 292 14.23 10.01 13.39
N ARG A 293 15.44 10.19 12.83
CA ARG A 293 16.03 11.50 12.58
C ARG A 293 15.21 12.34 11.60
N VAL A 294 14.67 11.73 10.54
CA VAL A 294 14.00 12.46 9.44
C VAL A 294 12.50 12.62 9.70
N PHE A 295 11.80 11.53 10.00
CA PHE A 295 10.33 11.49 10.02
C PHE A 295 9.74 11.66 11.41
N PHE A 296 10.55 11.66 12.47
CA PHE A 296 10.12 11.95 13.84
C PHE A 296 10.88 13.14 14.46
N ALA A 297 11.45 14.00 13.61
CA ALA A 297 12.21 15.19 14.01
C ALA A 297 11.37 16.20 14.80
N GLN A 298 10.04 16.16 14.66
CA GLN A 298 9.10 17.07 15.33
C GLN A 298 8.73 16.51 16.71
N ASP A 299 9.67 16.54 17.66
CA ASP A 299 9.49 16.08 19.04
C ASP A 299 8.97 14.63 19.17
N GLY A 300 9.38 13.75 18.25
CA GLY A 300 8.94 12.36 18.23
C GLY A 300 7.56 12.12 17.60
N VAL A 301 6.98 13.13 16.95
CA VAL A 301 5.72 13.03 16.19
C VAL A 301 6.03 12.77 14.73
N ALA A 302 5.35 11.77 14.13
CA ALA A 302 5.51 11.47 12.71
C ALA A 302 5.14 12.67 11.83
N PHE A 303 5.99 12.94 10.84
CA PHE A 303 5.91 14.12 9.98
C PHE A 303 6.42 13.79 8.57
N GLU A 304 5.75 14.29 7.53
CA GLU A 304 6.20 14.13 6.13
C GLU A 304 6.96 15.38 5.65
N PRO A 305 8.32 15.38 5.70
CA PRO A 305 9.11 16.60 5.49
C PRO A 305 9.01 17.16 4.06
N SER A 306 8.66 16.34 3.07
CA SER A 306 8.57 16.78 1.68
C SER A 306 7.25 17.46 1.32
N CYS A 307 6.22 17.38 2.17
CA CYS A 307 4.90 17.89 1.79
C CYS A 307 4.09 18.51 2.94
N GLU A 308 4.32 18.13 4.20
CA GLU A 308 3.58 18.67 5.35
C GLU A 308 4.01 20.10 5.76
N PRO A 309 5.28 20.56 5.58
CA PRO A 309 5.62 21.94 5.89
C PRO A 309 4.72 22.96 5.16
N PRO A 310 4.39 24.11 5.80
CA PRO A 310 3.60 25.16 5.16
C PRO A 310 4.19 25.59 3.80
N PRO A 311 3.36 25.74 2.76
CA PRO A 311 1.90 25.88 2.79
C PRO A 311 1.09 24.57 2.88
N GLY A 312 1.73 23.40 2.94
CA GLY A 312 1.08 22.10 2.85
C GLY A 312 0.80 21.73 1.39
N SER A 313 1.38 20.62 0.92
CA SER A 313 1.27 20.17 -0.47
C SER A 313 1.17 18.64 -0.60
N CYS A 314 0.79 17.94 0.46
CA CYS A 314 0.58 16.50 0.41
C CYS A 314 -0.62 16.19 -0.48
N ASN A 315 -0.47 15.21 -1.38
CA ASN A 315 -1.57 14.63 -2.14
C ASN A 315 -2.18 13.44 -1.36
N SER A 316 -3.26 12.85 -1.91
CA SER A 316 -3.98 11.74 -1.27
C SER A 316 -3.09 10.52 -1.00
N ASP A 317 -2.05 10.29 -1.82
CA ASP A 317 -1.05 9.25 -1.60
C ASP A 317 -0.20 9.56 -0.37
N MET A 318 0.45 10.74 -0.36
CA MET A 318 1.35 11.20 0.70
C MET A 318 0.66 11.29 2.06
N GLU A 319 -0.63 11.56 2.06
CA GLU A 319 -1.43 11.57 3.28
C GLU A 319 -1.42 10.23 4.01
N SER A 320 -1.15 9.10 3.35
CA SER A 320 -1.28 7.75 3.92
C SER A 320 0.03 7.15 4.47
N TYR A 321 1.17 7.77 4.18
CA TYR A 321 2.49 7.13 4.36
C TYR A 321 2.85 6.85 5.82
N ARG A 322 2.53 7.78 6.73
CA ARG A 322 2.89 7.63 8.15
C ARG A 322 2.23 6.41 8.80
N GLY A 323 1.04 6.00 8.36
CA GLY A 323 0.38 4.80 8.85
C GLY A 323 1.18 3.54 8.55
N TYR A 324 1.70 3.45 7.33
CA TYR A 324 2.56 2.34 6.91
C TYR A 324 3.87 2.35 7.67
N MET A 325 4.49 3.53 7.82
CA MET A 325 5.72 3.69 8.60
C MET A 325 5.56 3.13 10.03
N HIS A 326 4.48 3.45 10.74
CA HIS A 326 4.25 2.94 12.09
C HIS A 326 4.16 1.41 12.11
N ARG A 327 3.33 0.83 11.24
CA ARG A 327 3.11 -0.62 11.16
C ARG A 327 4.39 -1.38 10.83
N TRP A 328 5.14 -0.91 9.83
CA TRP A 328 6.35 -1.57 9.36
C TRP A 328 7.51 -1.43 10.35
N MET A 329 7.64 -0.30 11.04
CA MET A 329 8.60 -0.17 12.16
C MET A 329 8.25 -1.09 13.33
N ALA A 330 6.97 -1.25 13.67
CA ALA A 330 6.56 -2.19 14.71
C ALA A 330 6.81 -3.66 14.31
N ASN A 331 6.62 -3.99 13.03
CA ASN A 331 6.95 -5.32 12.51
C ASN A 331 8.46 -5.61 12.60
N THR A 332 9.32 -4.62 12.41
CA THR A 332 10.76 -4.75 12.66
C THR A 332 11.05 -5.22 14.09
N ILE A 333 10.30 -4.78 15.10
CA ILE A 333 10.49 -5.24 16.49
C ILE A 333 10.20 -6.74 16.61
N GLN A 334 9.19 -7.27 15.91
CA GLN A 334 8.86 -8.70 15.97
C GLN A 334 9.98 -9.58 15.39
N LEU A 335 10.70 -9.07 14.37
CA LEU A 335 11.76 -9.78 13.67
C LEU A 335 13.15 -9.53 14.29
N VAL A 336 13.33 -8.36 14.89
CA VAL A 336 14.58 -7.87 15.50
C VAL A 336 14.26 -7.27 16.87
N PRO A 337 14.02 -8.10 17.91
CA PRO A 337 13.57 -7.63 19.22
C PRO A 337 14.49 -6.60 19.89
N ASP A 338 15.79 -6.61 19.56
CA ASP A 338 16.79 -5.63 20.01
C ASP A 338 16.38 -4.18 19.67
N MET A 339 15.57 -3.95 18.63
CA MET A 339 15.13 -2.61 18.22
C MET A 339 13.98 -2.06 19.06
N ARG A 340 13.36 -2.86 19.95
CA ARG A 340 12.19 -2.46 20.75
C ARG A 340 12.42 -1.18 21.54
N SER A 341 13.56 -1.06 22.22
CA SER A 341 13.88 0.10 23.07
C SER A 341 14.08 1.39 22.29
N THR A 342 14.38 1.29 20.99
CA THR A 342 14.60 2.45 20.11
C THR A 342 13.31 2.83 19.39
N ILE A 343 12.57 1.86 18.86
CA ILE A 343 11.39 2.09 18.02
C ILE A 343 10.13 2.35 18.86
N LEU A 344 9.85 1.54 19.89
CA LEU A 344 8.56 1.61 20.57
C LEU A 344 8.29 2.98 21.27
N PRO A 345 9.28 3.63 21.92
CA PRO A 345 9.05 4.93 22.54
C PRO A 345 8.61 6.01 21.55
N VAL A 346 9.23 6.06 20.37
CA VAL A 346 8.89 7.07 19.36
C VAL A 346 7.52 6.80 18.72
N LEU A 347 7.18 5.53 18.47
CA LEU A 347 5.84 5.15 18.00
C LEU A 347 4.76 5.54 19.00
N LYS A 348 5.02 5.40 20.31
CA LYS A 348 4.09 5.79 21.38
C LYS A 348 3.87 7.30 21.44
N THR A 349 4.94 8.09 21.36
CA THR A 349 4.83 9.56 21.31
C THR A 349 4.03 10.02 20.10
N SER A 350 4.33 9.46 18.93
CA SER A 350 3.63 9.79 17.69
C SER A 350 2.16 9.37 17.71
N ALA A 351 1.85 8.17 18.18
CA ALA A 351 0.46 7.69 18.33
C ALA A 351 -0.34 8.58 19.28
N ALA A 352 0.25 9.05 20.38
CA ALA A 352 -0.40 9.98 21.31
C ALA A 352 -0.79 11.30 20.63
N ALA A 353 0.10 11.86 19.80
CA ALA A 353 -0.20 13.06 19.02
C ALA A 353 -1.28 12.80 17.95
N GLY A 354 -1.21 11.66 17.26
CA GLY A 354 -2.20 11.26 16.26
C GLY A 354 -3.60 11.08 16.84
N VAL A 355 -3.74 10.43 18.00
CA VAL A 355 -5.03 10.26 18.68
C VAL A 355 -5.57 11.58 19.22
N LYS A 356 -4.70 12.44 19.78
CA LYS A 356 -5.12 13.69 20.44
C LYS A 356 -5.93 14.62 19.53
N GLN A 357 -5.66 14.61 18.23
CA GLN A 357 -6.35 15.45 17.26
C GLN A 357 -7.66 14.83 16.73
N CYS A 358 -7.95 13.55 17.02
CA CYS A 358 -9.15 12.83 16.57
C CYS A 358 -10.42 13.30 17.31
N THR A 359 -10.88 14.49 16.93
CA THR A 359 -11.97 15.23 17.58
C THR A 359 -12.96 15.81 16.57
N GLY A 360 -12.82 15.45 15.30
CA GLY A 360 -13.54 16.02 14.16
C GLY A 360 -14.70 15.18 13.63
N GLY A 361 -15.26 15.62 12.50
CA GLY A 361 -16.32 14.92 11.78
C GLY A 361 -17.67 14.88 12.51
N ASP A 362 -18.69 14.37 11.82
CA ASP A 362 -20.06 14.28 12.36
C ASP A 362 -20.18 13.33 13.56
N ASN A 363 -19.24 12.37 13.69
CA ASN A 363 -19.17 11.45 14.81
C ASN A 363 -18.37 12.01 16.02
N GLY A 364 -17.70 13.16 15.86
CA GLY A 364 -16.89 13.82 16.88
C GLY A 364 -15.52 13.19 17.16
N ARG A 365 -15.07 12.22 16.34
CA ARG A 365 -13.81 11.48 16.52
C ARG A 365 -13.00 11.25 15.24
N MET A 366 -13.40 11.82 14.10
CA MET A 366 -12.59 11.73 12.87
C MET A 366 -11.22 12.36 13.09
N CYS A 367 -10.20 11.70 12.53
CA CYS A 367 -8.81 12.09 12.61
C CYS A 367 -8.39 12.91 11.38
N GLY A 368 -7.66 13.99 11.60
CA GLY A 368 -6.97 14.83 10.63
C GLY A 368 -5.52 14.41 10.36
N PHE A 369 -4.78 15.26 9.64
CA PHE A 369 -3.44 14.95 9.12
C PHE A 369 -2.30 15.53 9.98
N HIS A 370 -2.43 16.77 10.44
CA HIS A 370 -1.33 17.52 11.07
C HIS A 370 -1.19 17.20 12.57
N TRP A 371 -0.64 16.02 12.89
CA TRP A 371 -0.50 15.52 14.26
C TRP A 371 0.35 16.44 15.16
N THR A 372 1.31 17.15 14.58
CA THR A 372 2.19 18.11 15.28
C THR A 372 1.45 19.30 15.87
N THR A 373 0.28 19.66 15.32
CA THR A 373 -0.53 20.78 15.84
C THR A 373 -1.29 20.41 17.12
N GLY A 374 -1.55 19.11 17.31
CA GLY A 374 -2.33 18.59 18.43
C GLY A 374 -3.81 18.98 18.40
N THR A 375 -4.33 19.51 17.29
CA THR A 375 -5.75 19.84 17.09
C THR A 375 -6.23 19.33 15.75
N TYR A 376 -7.53 19.01 15.66
CA TYR A 376 -8.14 18.65 14.39
C TYR A 376 -8.01 19.79 13.37
N ASP A 377 -7.55 19.48 12.17
CA ASP A 377 -7.23 20.45 11.11
C ASP A 377 -8.38 20.63 10.09
N GLY A 378 -9.51 19.96 10.29
CA GLY A 378 -10.66 20.01 9.39
C GLY A 378 -10.54 19.09 8.18
N GLN A 379 -9.44 18.34 8.04
CA GLN A 379 -9.27 17.37 6.95
C GLN A 379 -9.91 16.03 7.29
N GLN A 380 -10.39 15.33 6.28
CA GLN A 380 -11.00 14.03 6.45
C GLN A 380 -10.81 13.21 5.18
N SER A 381 -10.09 12.09 5.30
CA SER A 381 -9.94 11.10 4.25
C SER A 381 -9.72 9.71 4.86
N ALA A 382 -9.87 8.66 4.05
CA ALA A 382 -9.57 7.29 4.44
C ALA A 382 -8.08 7.18 4.85
N SER A 383 -7.17 7.87 4.15
CA SER A 383 -5.74 7.92 4.48
C SER A 383 -5.47 8.38 5.91
N LEU A 384 -6.21 9.39 6.39
CA LEU A 384 -6.02 9.92 7.74
C LEU A 384 -6.48 8.92 8.82
N GLN A 385 -7.55 8.17 8.55
CA GLN A 385 -8.00 7.11 9.47
C GLN A 385 -7.05 5.90 9.42
N MET A 386 -6.54 5.54 8.23
CA MET A 386 -5.50 4.51 8.09
C MET A 386 -4.25 4.84 8.91
N ASN A 387 -3.85 6.11 8.96
CA ASN A 387 -2.69 6.53 9.74
C ASN A 387 -2.85 6.27 11.24
N VAL A 388 -3.98 6.71 11.81
CA VAL A 388 -4.23 6.55 13.25
C VAL A 388 -4.47 5.08 13.59
N LEU A 389 -5.18 4.34 12.74
CA LEU A 389 -5.35 2.88 12.90
C LEU A 389 -3.99 2.16 12.87
N GLY A 390 -3.12 2.54 11.92
CA GLY A 390 -1.77 2.01 11.82
C GLY A 390 -0.93 2.31 13.05
N ALA A 391 -1.01 3.53 13.59
CA ALA A 391 -0.29 3.92 14.81
C ALA A 391 -0.76 3.16 16.05
N LEU A 392 -2.07 3.01 16.25
CA LEU A 392 -2.63 2.22 17.37
C LEU A 392 -2.25 0.73 17.25
N THR A 393 -2.33 0.19 16.03
CA THR A 393 -1.93 -1.20 15.72
C THR A 393 -0.45 -1.43 16.02
N ALA A 394 0.41 -0.47 15.66
CA ALA A 394 1.84 -0.53 15.89
C ALA A 394 2.24 -0.59 17.37
N LEU A 395 1.44 -0.06 18.30
CA LEU A 395 1.73 -0.15 19.75
C LEU A 395 1.54 -1.57 20.30
N MET A 396 0.62 -2.33 19.72
CA MET A 396 0.25 -3.67 20.17
C MET A 396 0.98 -4.78 19.41
N MET A 397 1.39 -4.50 18.17
CA MET A 397 2.05 -5.45 17.28
C MET A 397 3.31 -6.13 17.87
N PRO A 398 4.20 -5.46 18.64
CA PRO A 398 5.38 -6.10 19.21
C PRO A 398 5.08 -7.24 20.20
N ASP A 399 3.85 -7.32 20.72
CA ASP A 399 3.43 -8.29 21.72
C ASP A 399 2.54 -9.41 21.15
N VAL A 400 2.35 -9.45 19.83
CA VAL A 400 1.71 -10.58 19.12
C VAL A 400 2.75 -11.43 18.39
N ALA A 401 2.36 -12.64 17.98
CA ALA A 401 3.24 -13.58 17.29
C ALA A 401 3.89 -12.96 16.05
N ALA A 402 5.17 -13.28 15.85
CA ALA A 402 5.89 -12.88 14.64
C ALA A 402 5.25 -13.50 13.38
N PRO A 403 5.47 -12.89 12.19
CA PRO A 403 4.98 -13.40 10.92
C PRO A 403 5.26 -14.89 10.73
N LEU A 404 4.24 -15.63 10.30
CA LEU A 404 4.32 -17.06 10.01
C LEU A 404 5.20 -17.33 8.79
N THR A 405 5.63 -18.58 8.66
CA THR A 405 6.32 -19.17 7.52
C THR A 405 5.60 -20.45 7.10
N ASN A 406 6.03 -21.07 6.00
CA ASN A 406 5.54 -22.39 5.58
C ASN A 406 5.74 -23.51 6.62
N THR A 407 6.59 -23.32 7.62
CA THR A 407 6.91 -24.31 8.67
C THR A 407 6.36 -23.92 10.05
N THR A 408 5.92 -22.68 10.26
CA THR A 408 5.43 -22.19 11.56
C THR A 408 3.92 -22.00 11.64
N GLY A 409 3.17 -22.50 10.65
CA GLY A 409 1.70 -22.49 10.65
C GLY A 409 1.06 -21.71 9.50
N GLY A 410 1.85 -21.13 8.59
CA GLY A 410 1.35 -20.56 7.34
C GLY A 410 0.75 -21.66 6.46
N THR A 411 -0.51 -21.48 6.05
CA THR A 411 -1.28 -22.52 5.32
C THR A 411 -1.56 -22.16 3.87
N SER A 412 -1.36 -20.91 3.47
CA SER A 412 -1.54 -20.49 2.07
C SER A 412 -0.60 -21.27 1.16
N LYS A 413 -1.14 -21.87 0.10
CA LYS A 413 -0.34 -22.58 -0.90
C LYS A 413 0.33 -21.58 -1.84
N GLY A 414 1.56 -21.88 -2.23
CA GLY A 414 2.31 -21.12 -3.22
C GLY A 414 2.24 -21.75 -4.60
N ASP A 415 2.67 -20.99 -5.60
CA ASP A 415 2.90 -21.44 -6.97
C ASP A 415 4.19 -20.74 -7.47
N PRO A 416 5.33 -21.46 -7.54
CA PRO A 416 6.60 -20.90 -8.01
C PRO A 416 6.57 -20.39 -9.45
N ASP A 417 5.64 -20.89 -10.27
CA ASP A 417 5.49 -20.53 -11.68
C ASP A 417 4.43 -19.43 -11.91
N ALA A 418 3.78 -18.94 -10.84
CA ALA A 418 2.79 -17.87 -10.93
C ALA A 418 3.39 -16.61 -11.57
N GLY A 419 2.62 -15.88 -12.37
CA GLY A 419 3.09 -14.65 -13.05
C GLY A 419 4.16 -14.89 -14.13
N GLN A 420 4.48 -16.13 -14.49
CA GLN A 420 5.36 -16.43 -15.64
C GLN A 420 4.60 -16.67 -16.95
N ALA A 421 3.28 -16.77 -16.90
CA ALA A 421 2.46 -16.86 -18.10
C ALA A 421 2.69 -15.60 -18.94
N LYS A 422 3.10 -15.77 -20.19
CA LYS A 422 3.18 -14.64 -21.11
C LYS A 422 1.75 -14.18 -21.36
N THR A 423 1.46 -12.91 -21.07
CA THR A 423 0.24 -12.27 -21.53
C THR A 423 0.16 -12.46 -23.05
N GLU A 424 -0.73 -13.34 -23.51
CA GLU A 424 -1.02 -13.39 -24.94
C GLU A 424 -1.71 -12.07 -25.25
N LEU A 425 -0.99 -11.16 -25.92
CA LEU A 425 -1.61 -9.95 -26.46
C LEU A 425 -2.87 -10.41 -27.20
N PRO A 426 -4.03 -9.78 -26.97
CA PRO A 426 -5.24 -10.14 -27.67
C PRO A 426 -4.93 -10.16 -29.16
N THR A 427 -5.06 -11.33 -29.77
CA THR A 427 -4.85 -11.50 -31.19
C THR A 427 -6.03 -10.84 -31.88
N PHE A 428 -5.87 -9.55 -32.19
CA PHE A 428 -6.84 -8.83 -32.99
C PHE A 428 -7.01 -9.55 -34.33
N SER A 429 -8.25 -9.62 -34.81
CA SER A 429 -8.53 -10.16 -36.13
C SER A 429 -7.71 -9.42 -37.19
N PRO A 430 -7.19 -10.11 -38.23
CA PRO A 430 -6.43 -9.45 -39.28
C PRO A 430 -7.21 -8.28 -39.89
N ILE A 431 -6.57 -7.11 -39.99
CA ILE A 431 -7.16 -5.93 -40.62
C ILE A 431 -7.54 -6.27 -42.07
N THR A 432 -8.83 -6.24 -42.36
CA THR A 432 -9.35 -6.56 -43.70
C THR A 432 -9.24 -5.37 -44.64
N THR A 433 -9.43 -5.63 -45.95
CA THR A 433 -9.59 -4.55 -46.93
C THR A 433 -10.79 -3.65 -46.61
N GLY A 434 -11.85 -4.23 -46.03
CA GLY A 434 -13.05 -3.50 -45.58
C GLY A 434 -12.73 -2.51 -44.46
N ASP A 435 -11.94 -2.94 -43.46
CA ASP A 435 -11.54 -2.08 -42.33
C ASP A 435 -10.68 -0.90 -42.80
N LYS A 436 -9.74 -1.16 -43.72
CA LYS A 436 -8.91 -0.10 -44.31
C LYS A 436 -9.74 0.89 -45.11
N ALA A 437 -10.72 0.42 -45.88
CA ALA A 437 -11.61 1.28 -46.66
C ALA A 437 -12.50 2.12 -45.72
N GLY A 438 -13.10 1.50 -44.69
CA GLY A 438 -13.91 2.19 -43.69
C GLY A 438 -13.12 3.26 -42.93
N ALA A 439 -11.93 2.91 -42.44
CA ALA A 439 -11.03 3.86 -41.77
C ALA A 439 -10.63 5.03 -42.68
N SER A 440 -10.34 4.76 -43.95
CA SER A 440 -10.00 5.80 -44.93
C SER A 440 -11.18 6.76 -45.17
N ILE A 441 -12.40 6.22 -45.33
CA ILE A 441 -13.61 7.02 -45.52
C ILE A 441 -13.86 7.90 -44.30
N ILE A 442 -13.81 7.34 -43.09
CA ILE A 442 -13.99 8.09 -41.84
C ILE A 442 -12.94 9.20 -41.72
N THR A 443 -11.68 8.88 -42.00
CA THR A 443 -10.58 9.85 -41.95
C THR A 443 -10.80 11.00 -42.94
N ILE A 444 -11.18 10.69 -44.18
CA ILE A 444 -11.50 11.71 -45.19
C ILE A 444 -12.68 12.58 -44.74
N LEU A 445 -13.74 11.98 -44.19
CA LEU A 445 -14.90 12.72 -43.70
C LEU A 445 -14.54 13.66 -42.53
N ILE A 446 -13.74 13.20 -41.58
CA ILE A 446 -13.28 14.01 -40.44
C ILE A 446 -12.41 15.18 -40.95
N ILE A 447 -11.44 14.91 -41.82
CA ILE A 447 -10.56 15.94 -42.37
C ILE A 447 -11.37 16.95 -43.19
N THR A 448 -12.25 16.47 -44.06
CA THR A 448 -13.09 17.33 -44.90
C THR A 448 -14.04 18.17 -44.05
N GLY A 449 -14.64 17.57 -43.02
CA GLY A 449 -15.50 18.26 -42.06
C GLY A 449 -14.75 19.34 -41.28
N ALA A 450 -13.57 19.02 -40.75
CA ALA A 450 -12.71 19.98 -40.05
C ALA A 450 -12.28 21.14 -40.97
N LEU A 451 -11.82 20.84 -42.18
CA LEU A 451 -11.44 21.85 -43.18
C LEU A 451 -12.63 22.72 -43.60
N SER A 452 -13.82 22.12 -43.76
CA SER A 452 -15.05 22.86 -44.08
C SER A 452 -15.47 23.78 -42.93
N ALA A 453 -15.35 23.32 -41.69
CA ALA A 453 -15.60 24.15 -40.51
C ALA A 453 -14.60 25.30 -40.40
N PHE A 454 -13.31 25.06 -40.63
CA PHE A 454 -12.29 26.11 -40.65
C PHE A 454 -12.52 27.12 -41.77
N ALA A 455 -12.89 26.66 -42.97
CA ALA A 455 -13.22 27.53 -44.09
C ALA A 455 -14.47 28.38 -43.80
N TRP A 456 -15.52 27.78 -43.22
CA TRP A 456 -16.73 28.49 -42.80
C TRP A 456 -16.43 29.56 -41.74
N MET A 457 -15.64 29.23 -40.72
CA MET A 457 -15.21 30.19 -39.69
C MET A 457 -14.31 31.31 -40.23
N SER A 458 -13.71 31.13 -41.41
CA SER A 458 -12.82 32.11 -42.05
C SER A 458 -13.54 32.96 -43.11
N LEU A 459 -14.82 32.70 -43.36
CA LEU A 459 -15.69 33.50 -44.20
C LEU A 459 -16.58 34.33 -43.26
N ASP A 460 -16.44 35.66 -43.29
CA ASP A 460 -17.29 36.61 -42.54
C ASP A 460 -18.79 36.44 -42.86
#